data_AF-A0A1H9H112-F1
#
_entry.id   AF-A0A1H9H112-F1
#
_cell.length_a   1.000
_cell.length_b   1.000
_cell.length_c   1.000
_cell.angle_alpha   90.00
_cell.angle_beta   90.00
_cell.angle_gamma   90.00
#
_symmetry.space_group_name_H-M   'P 1'
#
loop_
_entity.id
_entity.type
_entity.pdbx_description
1 polymer ?
#
loop_
_entity_poly.entity_id
_entity_poly.type
_entity_poly.pdbx_seq_one_letter_code
_entity_poly.pdbx_strand_id
1 'polypeptide(L)' 'MDLRPDPTFHAPSKLAMDAPPETLAFTLMLSPDGSQPVGLAVVDVDPASDTYGRIVHQVITRNTGDELHHFG' A
#
# COMPACT_ATOMS: atom_id res chain seq x y z
N MET A 1 21.25 24.97 2.88
CA MET A 1 20.47 23.71 2.91
C MET A 1 19.49 23.81 1.78
N ASP A 2 19.75 23.13 0.66
CA ASP A 2 18.77 23.06 -0.42
C ASP A 2 17.69 22.06 0.01
N LEU A 3 16.52 22.57 0.38
CA LEU A 3 15.33 21.74 0.56
C LEU A 3 14.91 21.26 -0.83
N ARG A 4 15.22 20.01 -1.15
CA ARG A 4 14.58 19.31 -2.26
C ARG A 4 13.34 18.60 -1.71
N PRO A 5 12.15 18.81 -2.31
CA PRO A 5 10.96 18.06 -1.97
C PRO A 5 11.18 16.55 -2.13
N ASP A 6 10.37 15.76 -1.42
CA ASP A 6 10.33 14.31 -1.62
C ASP A 6 10.07 14.00 -3.11
N PRO A 7 10.79 13.02 -3.72
CA PRO A 7 10.66 12.72 -5.14
C PRO A 7 9.26 12.23 -5.56
N THR A 8 8.40 11.85 -4.60
CA THR A 8 7.00 11.46 -4.84
C THR A 8 6.03 12.65 -4.80
N PHE A 9 6.52 13.87 -4.55
CA PHE A 9 5.71 15.09 -4.60
C PHE A 9 5.72 15.67 -6.02
N HIS A 10 4.58 15.55 -6.69
CA HIS A 10 4.39 16.02 -8.06
C HIS A 10 3.39 17.19 -8.08
N ALA A 11 3.88 18.40 -8.36
CA ALA A 11 3.03 19.60 -8.29
C ALA A 11 1.92 19.63 -9.38
N PRO A 12 2.20 19.45 -10.67
CA PRO A 12 1.15 19.22 -11.67
C PRO A 12 0.89 17.71 -11.84
N SER A 13 -0.35 17.36 -12.18
CA SER A 13 -0.75 15.97 -12.46
C SER A 13 0.09 15.30 -13.54
N LYS A 14 0.54 16.05 -14.55
CA LYS A 14 1.43 15.54 -15.60
C LYS A 14 2.72 14.94 -15.03
N LEU A 15 3.32 15.55 -14.01
CA LEU A 15 4.54 15.01 -13.41
C LEU A 15 4.27 13.71 -12.63
N ALA A 16 3.07 13.53 -12.07
CA ALA A 16 2.70 12.26 -11.44
C ALA A 16 2.48 11.15 -12.48
N MET A 17 1.89 11.48 -13.63
CA MET A 17 1.69 10.52 -14.73
C MET A 17 3.01 10.10 -15.40
N ASP A 18 3.98 11.00 -15.46
CA ASP A 18 5.31 10.74 -16.03
C ASP A 18 6.27 10.09 -15.00
N ALA A 19 5.83 9.88 -13.75
CA ALA A 19 6.63 9.28 -12.69
C ALA A 19 6.81 7.75 -12.88
N PRO A 20 7.78 7.13 -12.19
CA PRO A 20 7.92 5.68 -12.20
C PRO A 20 6.64 4.96 -11.73
N PRO A 21 6.29 3.80 -12.33
CA PRO A 21 5.18 2.98 -11.85
C PRO A 21 5.44 2.44 -10.44
N GLU A 22 4.37 2.11 -9.74
CA GLU A 22 4.43 1.48 -8.43
C GLU A 22 5.01 0.06 -8.49
N THR A 23 5.74 -0.32 -7.44
CA THR A 23 6.25 -1.69 -7.26
C THR A 23 5.60 -2.42 -6.10
N LEU A 24 4.88 -1.70 -5.24
CA LEU A 24 4.10 -2.23 -4.13
C LEU A 24 2.69 -1.65 -4.15
N ALA A 25 1.71 -2.50 -3.84
CA ALA A 25 0.34 -2.08 -3.56
C ALA A 25 -0.01 -2.39 -2.10
N PHE A 26 -0.58 -1.41 -1.41
CA PHE A 26 -1.13 -1.61 -0.08
C PHE A 26 -2.63 -1.84 -0.20
N THR A 27 -3.17 -2.84 0.49
CA THR A 27 -4.62 -3.11 0.46
C THR A 27 -5.11 -3.63 1.81
N LEU A 28 -6.40 -3.45 2.09
CA LEU A 28 -7.00 -3.87 3.34
C LEU A 28 -7.42 -5.34 3.29
N MET A 29 -7.10 -6.05 4.36
CA MET A 29 -7.58 -7.40 4.65
C MET A 29 -8.75 -7.29 5.62
N LEU A 30 -9.91 -7.81 5.25
CA LEU A 30 -11.12 -7.76 6.06
C LEU A 30 -11.46 -9.15 6.61
N SER A 31 -12.01 -9.20 7.83
CA SER A 31 -12.62 -10.40 8.42
C SER A 31 -14.14 -10.20 8.42
N PRO A 32 -14.88 -10.69 7.40
CA PRO A 32 -16.30 -10.37 7.23
C PRO A 32 -17.19 -10.83 8.40
N ASP A 33 -16.79 -11.90 9.09
CA ASP A 33 -17.46 -12.45 10.26
C ASP A 33 -16.92 -11.88 11.59
N GLY A 34 -15.92 -10.99 11.54
CA GLY A 34 -15.25 -10.43 12.70
C GLY A 34 -14.45 -11.44 13.55
N SER A 35 -14.24 -12.66 13.06
CA SER A 35 -13.55 -13.72 13.82
C SER A 35 -12.04 -13.47 13.99
N GLN A 36 -11.45 -12.64 13.13
CA GLN A 36 -10.03 -12.29 13.15
C GLN A 36 -9.84 -10.77 13.09
N PRO A 37 -8.71 -10.25 13.63
CA PRO A 37 -8.31 -8.87 13.38
C PRO A 37 -8.15 -8.61 11.89
N VAL A 38 -8.53 -7.41 11.45
CA VAL A 38 -8.29 -6.92 10.08
C VAL A 38 -6.82 -6.47 9.94
N GLY A 39 -6.41 -6.08 8.74
CA GLY A 39 -5.04 -5.61 8.54
C GLY A 39 -4.79 -4.97 7.19
N LEU A 40 -3.51 -4.68 6.95
CA LEU A 40 -3.01 -4.16 5.68
C LEU A 40 -2.03 -5.16 5.08
N ALA A 41 -2.33 -5.61 3.87
CA ALA A 41 -1.44 -6.43 3.05
C ALA A 41 -0.54 -5.53 2.21
N VAL A 42 0.75 -5.85 2.20
CA VAL A 42 1.72 -5.30 1.25
C VAL A 42 1.87 -6.31 0.13
N VAL A 43 1.41 -5.95 -1.06
CA VAL A 43 1.43 -6.80 -2.26
C VAL A 43 2.55 -6.33 -3.18
N ASP A 44 3.35 -7.26 -3.66
CA ASP A 44 4.34 -6.99 -4.70
C ASP A 44 3.66 -6.93 -6.07
N VAL A 45 3.79 -5.77 -6.74
CA VAL A 45 3.18 -5.50 -8.04
C VAL A 45 4.22 -5.17 -9.13
N ASP A 46 5.52 -5.39 -8.87
CA ASP A 46 6.55 -5.29 -9.90
C ASP A 46 6.57 -6.55 -10.79
N PRO A 47 6.24 -6.45 -12.10
CA PRO A 47 6.25 -7.61 -13.00
C PRO A 47 7.62 -8.28 -13.17
N ALA A 48 8.71 -7.60 -12.82
CA ALA A 48 10.06 -8.15 -12.86
C ALA A 48 10.45 -8.93 -11.59
N SER A 49 9.62 -8.91 -10.55
CA SER A 49 9.89 -9.56 -9.27
C SER A 49 9.53 -11.06 -9.27
N ASP A 50 10.36 -11.89 -8.63
CA ASP A 50 10.07 -13.32 -8.38
C ASP A 50 8.87 -13.54 -7.45
N THR A 51 8.44 -12.49 -6.75
CA THR A 51 7.25 -12.48 -5.87
C THR A 51 6.07 -11.69 -6.43
N TYR A 52 6.10 -11.32 -7.72
CA TYR A 52 5.00 -10.62 -8.37
C TYR A 52 3.64 -11.29 -8.09
N GLY A 53 2.67 -10.47 -7.65
CA GLY A 53 1.31 -10.90 -7.32
C GLY A 53 1.16 -11.59 -5.96
N ARG A 54 2.18 -11.55 -5.09
CA ARG A 54 2.13 -12.14 -3.74
C ARG A 54 2.06 -11.09 -2.65
N ILE A 55 1.44 -11.46 -1.53
CA ILE A 55 1.55 -10.69 -0.27
C ILE A 55 2.95 -10.93 0.29
N VAL A 56 3.77 -9.87 0.34
CA VAL A 56 5.15 -9.92 0.87
C VAL A 56 5.24 -9.49 2.33
N HIS A 57 4.23 -8.79 2.85
CA HIS A 57 4.12 -8.45 4.27
C HIS A 57 2.67 -8.21 4.70
N GLN A 58 2.40 -8.33 6.00
CA GLN A 58 1.09 -8.06 6.60
C GLN A 58 1.26 -7.27 7.89
N VAL A 59 0.49 -6.19 8.03
CA VAL A 59 0.37 -5.42 9.27
C VAL A 59 -1.04 -5.64 9.82
N ILE A 60 -1.14 -6.52 10.81
CA ILE A 60 -2.41 -6.91 11.43
C ILE A 60 -2.72 -5.97 12.60
N THR A 61 -3.98 -5.54 12.72
CA THR A 61 -4.40 -4.71 13.86
C THR A 61 -4.38 -5.53 15.15
N ARG A 62 -4.33 -4.84 16.30
CA ARG A 62 -4.22 -5.53 17.60
C ARG A 62 -5.53 -6.17 18.04
N ASN A 63 -6.66 -5.63 17.58
CA ASN A 63 -7.98 -5.98 18.10
C ASN A 63 -8.88 -6.55 17.00
N THR A 64 -9.71 -7.53 17.36
CA THR A 64 -10.87 -7.93 16.56
C THR A 64 -11.94 -6.84 16.58
N GLY A 65 -12.68 -6.68 15.49
CA GLY A 65 -13.73 -5.67 15.37
C GLY A 65 -13.25 -4.29 14.90
N ASP A 66 -11.93 -4.10 14.69
CA ASP A 66 -11.42 -2.96 13.93
C ASP A 66 -11.97 -2.99 12.50
N GLU A 67 -12.39 -1.84 11.98
CA GLU A 67 -13.01 -1.70 10.64
C GLU A 67 -12.16 -0.77 9.78
N LEU A 68 -11.00 -1.28 9.32
CA LEU A 68 -10.23 -0.56 8.31
C LEU A 68 -11.09 -0.47 7.03
N HIS A 69 -11.19 0.73 6.45
CA HIS A 69 -12.04 0.96 5.28
C HIS A 69 -11.38 1.83 4.21
N HIS A 70 -10.85 3.00 4.57
CA HIS A 70 -10.08 3.86 3.67
C HIS A 70 -8.74 4.24 4.31
N PHE A 71 -7.71 4.38 3.47
CA PHE A 71 -6.39 4.91 3.82
C PHE A 71 -5.72 5.45 2.55
N GLY A 72 -4.75 6.35 2.71
CA GLY A 72 -4.07 7.05 1.60
C GLY A 72 -3.98 8.54 1.84
#